data_AF-A0A0L8H3M0-F1
#
_entry.id   AF-A0A0L8H3M0-F1
#
_cell.length_a   1.000
_cell.length_b   1.000
_cell.length_c   1.000
_cell.angle_alpha   90.00
_cell.angle_beta   90.00
_cell.angle_gamma   90.00
#
_symmetry.space_group_name_H-M   'P 1'
#
loop_
_entity.id
_entity.type
_entity.pdbx_description
1 polymer ?
#
loop_
_entity_poly.entity_id
_entity_poly.type
_entity_poly.pdbx_seq_one_letter_code
_entity_poly.pdbx_strand_id
1 'polypeptide(L)'
;MSFPNSHKTVIVLDRSPYFAQSSKQTVEYDVLSKSKSPGLIPAAPITKSLWTSCVESVIEFIRIVYDIFPTQKLIRVVSGVHSLNTWTQKDQGMQQVMMSLARIGPARAGGSEEEYELMHGLSTAIEVLCEPSEIQHELRTSLSETSHNVLNRGRIICLTAIKSEGHIRTLEGCLMDALMHHNKLAAQTDT
;
A
#
# COMPACT_ATOMS: atom_id res chain seq x y z
N MET A 1 14.02 -19.59 -12.70
CA MET A 1 12.98 -18.83 -13.43
C MET A 1 12.85 -17.46 -12.75
N SER A 2 12.68 -16.35 -13.48
CA SER A 2 12.63 -15.01 -12.87
C SER A 2 11.24 -14.40 -12.98
N PHE A 3 10.63 -14.10 -11.85
CA PHE A 3 9.41 -13.30 -11.81
C PHE A 3 9.73 -11.82 -12.10
N PRO A 4 8.88 -11.12 -12.87
CA PRO A 4 9.06 -9.69 -13.09
C PRO A 4 8.85 -8.91 -11.78
N ASN A 5 9.40 -7.70 -11.68
CA ASN A 5 9.20 -6.84 -10.49
C ASN A 5 7.72 -6.53 -10.20
N SER A 6 6.85 -6.65 -11.22
CA SER A 6 5.41 -6.48 -11.07
C SER A 6 4.68 -7.70 -10.51
N HIS A 7 5.36 -8.83 -10.27
CA HIS A 7 4.74 -10.01 -9.65
C HIS A 7 4.27 -9.71 -8.22
N LYS A 8 5.09 -9.03 -7.42
CA LYS A 8 4.76 -8.56 -6.07
C LYS A 8 4.90 -7.05 -5.98
N THR A 9 3.79 -6.37 -5.76
CA THR A 9 3.77 -4.92 -5.50
C THR A 9 3.32 -4.68 -4.07
N VAL A 10 4.11 -3.97 -3.28
CA VAL A 10 3.70 -3.47 -1.96
C VAL A 10 3.39 -2.00 -2.07
N ILE A 11 2.20 -1.60 -1.61
CA ILE A 11 1.77 -0.20 -1.54
C ILE A 11 1.83 0.22 -0.08
N VAL A 12 2.68 1.21 0.21
CA VAL A 12 2.85 1.80 1.55
C VAL A 12 2.03 3.07 1.61
N LEU A 13 1.08 3.10 2.54
CA LEU A 13 0.26 4.27 2.84
C LEU A 13 0.77 4.93 4.13
N ASP A 14 1.19 6.18 4.01
CA ASP A 14 1.51 7.01 5.17
C ASP A 14 0.21 7.53 5.81
N ARG A 15 0.04 7.20 7.10
CA ARG A 15 -1.11 7.61 7.91
C ARG A 15 -0.73 8.59 9.02
N SER A 16 0.43 9.24 8.88
CA SER A 16 0.85 10.32 9.78
C SER A 16 -0.19 11.46 9.82
N PRO A 17 -0.21 12.27 10.89
CA PRO A 17 -1.18 13.36 11.05
C PRO A 17 -1.27 14.35 9.90
N TYR A 18 -0.19 14.48 9.14
CA TYR A 18 -0.18 15.30 7.93
C TYR A 18 -1.28 14.88 6.95
N PHE A 19 -1.56 13.59 6.84
CA PHE A 19 -2.57 13.04 5.93
C PHE A 19 -4.02 13.25 6.40
N ALA A 20 -4.24 13.72 7.63
CA ALA A 20 -5.56 14.15 8.10
C ALA A 20 -5.98 15.52 7.52
N GLN A 21 -5.03 16.27 6.95
CA GLN A 21 -5.31 17.58 6.37
C GLN A 21 -6.22 17.50 5.15
N SER A 22 -6.98 18.57 4.92
CA SER A 22 -7.80 18.73 3.71
C SER A 22 -6.92 18.75 2.46
N SER A 23 -7.36 18.03 1.44
CA SER A 23 -6.84 18.10 0.06
C SER A 23 -7.06 19.47 -0.58
N LYS A 24 -7.90 20.33 0.02
CA LYS A 24 -8.33 21.64 -0.49
C LYS A 24 -9.10 21.56 -1.82
N GLN A 25 -9.44 20.36 -2.27
CA GLN A 25 -10.32 20.14 -3.42
C GLN A 25 -11.76 19.98 -2.91
N THR A 26 -12.63 20.88 -3.33
CA THR A 26 -14.04 20.85 -2.97
C THR A 26 -14.80 19.77 -3.74
N VAL A 27 -15.77 19.17 -3.07
CA VAL A 27 -16.70 18.19 -3.61
C VAL A 27 -18.10 18.70 -3.37
N GLU A 28 -18.77 19.07 -4.46
CA GLU A 28 -20.20 19.37 -4.47
C GLU A 28 -20.97 18.06 -4.40
N TYR A 29 -21.74 17.86 -3.34
CA TYR A 29 -22.56 16.66 -3.15
C TYR A 29 -24.06 16.97 -3.09
N ASP A 30 -24.41 18.21 -2.75
CA ASP A 30 -25.80 18.68 -2.73
C ASP A 30 -26.21 19.19 -4.12
N VAL A 31 -26.55 18.24 -5.00
CA VAL A 31 -27.08 18.56 -6.32
C VAL A 31 -28.58 18.82 -6.20
N LEU A 32 -28.94 20.01 -5.73
CA LEU A 32 -30.32 20.50 -5.83
C LEU A 32 -30.68 20.60 -7.31
N SER A 33 -31.56 19.71 -7.76
CA SER A 33 -32.03 19.66 -9.15
C SER A 33 -32.60 21.03 -9.56
N LYS A 34 -32.43 21.38 -10.84
CA LYS A 34 -32.70 22.72 -11.41
C LYS A 34 -34.13 23.28 -11.19
N SER A 35 -35.07 22.55 -10.58
CA SER A 35 -36.35 23.09 -10.13
C SER A 35 -36.18 23.79 -8.78
N LYS A 36 -35.74 25.04 -8.83
CA LYS A 36 -35.57 25.91 -7.66
C LYS A 36 -36.92 26.10 -6.94
N SER A 37 -37.15 25.35 -5.87
CA SER A 37 -38.13 25.73 -4.85
C SER A 37 -37.61 26.99 -4.16
N PRO A 38 -38.34 28.12 -4.18
CA PRO A 38 -37.90 29.33 -3.49
C PRO A 38 -37.66 29.05 -2.00
N GLY A 39 -36.49 29.42 -1.48
CA GLY A 39 -36.16 29.32 -0.04
C GLY A 39 -35.27 28.15 0.38
N LEU A 40 -34.82 27.29 -0.55
CA LEU A 40 -33.89 26.21 -0.22
C LEU A 40 -32.42 26.69 -0.31
N ILE A 41 -31.66 26.53 0.78
CA ILE A 41 -30.24 26.85 0.86
C ILE A 41 -29.43 25.58 0.59
N PRO A 42 -28.54 25.55 -0.44
CA PRO A 42 -27.68 24.40 -0.68
C PRO A 42 -26.73 24.14 0.49
N ALA A 43 -26.43 22.88 0.76
CA ALA A 43 -25.43 22.50 1.74
C ALA A 43 -24.03 22.97 1.31
N ALA A 44 -23.19 23.29 2.30
CA ALA A 44 -21.83 23.73 2.04
C ALA A 44 -20.99 22.58 1.42
N PRO A 45 -20.11 22.86 0.44
CA PRO A 45 -19.25 21.85 -0.14
C PRO A 45 -18.32 21.24 0.92
N ILE A 46 -17.93 19.97 0.72
CA ILE A 46 -16.97 19.29 1.60
C ILE A 46 -15.63 19.11 0.89
N THR A 47 -14.58 18.79 1.65
CA THR A 47 -13.28 18.40 1.09
C THR A 47 -12.87 17.05 1.65
N LYS A 48 -12.18 16.24 0.84
CA LYS A 48 -11.54 15.01 1.30
C LYS A 48 -10.25 15.32 2.05
N SER A 49 -9.83 14.43 2.95
CA SER A 49 -8.46 14.48 3.47
C SER A 49 -7.46 13.95 2.42
N LEU A 50 -6.17 14.25 2.63
CA LEU A 50 -5.09 13.64 1.83
C LEU A 50 -5.10 12.11 1.98
N TRP A 51 -5.33 11.58 3.19
CA TRP A 51 -5.50 10.16 3.44
C TRP A 51 -6.57 9.54 2.54
N THR A 52 -7.79 10.12 2.54
CA THR A 52 -8.89 9.63 1.71
C THR A 52 -8.51 9.66 0.23
N SER A 53 -7.82 10.71 -0.22
CA SER A 53 -7.38 10.83 -1.61
C SER A 53 -6.35 9.75 -2.00
N CYS A 54 -5.42 9.42 -1.11
CA CYS A 54 -4.47 8.33 -1.31
C CYS A 54 -5.17 6.97 -1.35
N VAL A 55 -6.09 6.71 -0.42
CA VAL A 55 -6.87 5.46 -0.38
C VAL A 55 -7.65 5.29 -1.68
N GLU A 56 -8.39 6.30 -2.14
CA GLU A 56 -9.13 6.22 -3.40
C GLU A 56 -8.22 5.91 -4.59
N SER A 57 -7.06 6.56 -4.67
CA SER A 57 -6.09 6.33 -5.74
C SER A 57 -5.54 4.90 -5.72
N VAL A 58 -5.26 4.35 -4.54
CA VAL A 58 -4.78 2.97 -4.39
C VAL A 58 -5.86 1.96 -4.75
N ILE A 59 -7.10 2.19 -4.33
CA ILE A 59 -8.22 1.31 -4.65
C ILE A 59 -8.49 1.30 -6.16
N GLU A 60 -8.42 2.45 -6.82
CA GLU A 60 -8.56 2.53 -8.27
C GLU A 60 -7.39 1.84 -9.00
N PHE A 61 -6.15 2.00 -8.51
CA PHE A 61 -5.00 1.27 -9.03
C PHE A 61 -5.21 -0.24 -8.93
N ILE A 62 -5.64 -0.74 -7.76
CA ILE A 62 -5.92 -2.16 -7.53
C ILE A 62 -7.02 -2.66 -8.47
N ARG A 63 -8.11 -1.91 -8.61
CA ARG A 63 -9.22 -2.25 -9.52
C ARG A 63 -8.70 -2.46 -10.94
N ILE A 64 -7.97 -1.49 -11.48
CA ILE A 64 -7.42 -1.57 -12.85
C ILE A 64 -6.48 -2.76 -12.99
N VAL A 65 -5.59 -3.01 -12.02
CA VAL A 65 -4.66 -4.14 -12.09
C VAL A 65 -5.41 -5.47 -12.09
N TYR A 66 -6.41 -5.65 -11.23
CA TYR A 66 -7.16 -6.92 -11.15
C TYR A 66 -8.12 -7.13 -12.32
N ASP A 67 -8.64 -6.05 -12.93
CA ASP A 67 -9.43 -6.15 -14.16
C ASP A 67 -8.59 -6.66 -15.35
N ILE A 68 -7.32 -6.25 -15.44
CA ILE A 68 -6.41 -6.65 -16.52
C ILE A 68 -5.71 -7.98 -16.20
N PHE A 69 -5.31 -8.16 -14.94
CA PHE A 69 -4.52 -9.29 -14.44
C PHE A 69 -5.23 -9.93 -13.25
N PRO A 70 -6.21 -10.81 -13.49
CA PRO A 70 -6.97 -11.45 -12.41
C PRO A 70 -6.11 -12.36 -11.52
N THR A 71 -4.95 -12.81 -12.00
CA THR A 71 -3.99 -13.65 -11.26
C THR A 71 -2.55 -13.21 -11.53
N GLN A 72 -1.60 -13.75 -10.73
CA GLN A 72 -0.15 -13.58 -10.87
C GLN A 72 0.42 -12.16 -10.65
N LYS A 73 -0.43 -11.12 -10.56
CA LYS A 73 -0.06 -9.78 -10.13
C LYS A 73 -0.61 -9.52 -8.74
N LEU A 74 0.24 -9.75 -7.74
CA LEU A 74 -0.16 -9.67 -6.35
C LEU A 74 0.13 -8.27 -5.81
N ILE A 75 -0.82 -7.71 -5.08
CA ILE A 75 -0.71 -6.41 -4.44
C ILE A 75 -0.91 -6.58 -2.94
N ARG A 76 0.02 -6.06 -2.14
CA ARG A 76 -0.09 -6.00 -0.68
C ARG A 76 -0.12 -4.55 -0.24
N VAL A 77 -1.09 -4.18 0.59
CA VAL A 77 -1.20 -2.82 1.12
C VAL A 77 -0.72 -2.82 2.57
N VAL A 78 0.12 -1.86 2.94
CA VAL A 78 0.65 -1.69 4.29
C VAL A 78 0.47 -0.25 4.78
N SER A 79 0.21 -0.08 6.08
CA SER A 79 0.16 1.21 6.78
C SER A 79 0.78 1.04 8.16
N GLY A 80 1.91 1.70 8.42
CA GLY A 80 2.69 1.45 9.64
C GLY A 80 3.04 -0.03 9.75
N VAL A 81 2.82 -0.61 10.92
CA VAL A 81 3.07 -2.05 11.18
C VAL A 81 1.98 -2.97 10.60
N HIS A 82 0.91 -2.42 10.02
CA HIS A 82 -0.25 -3.20 9.60
C HIS A 82 -0.15 -3.59 8.12
N SER A 83 -0.01 -4.89 7.87
CA SER A 83 -0.27 -5.50 6.56
C SER A 83 -1.76 -5.78 6.41
N LEU A 84 -2.41 -5.18 5.40
CA LEU A 84 -3.86 -5.17 5.26
C LEU A 84 -4.43 -6.39 4.52
N ASN A 85 -3.58 -7.11 3.79
CA ASN A 85 -3.87 -8.35 3.09
C ASN A 85 -2.58 -9.19 2.95
N THR A 86 -2.66 -10.39 2.38
CA THR A 86 -1.50 -11.30 2.19
C THR A 86 -1.18 -11.53 0.71
N TRP A 87 -0.20 -12.38 0.41
CA TRP A 87 0.11 -12.82 -0.96
C TRP A 87 -0.80 -13.94 -1.49
N THR A 88 -1.73 -14.44 -0.68
CA THR A 88 -2.64 -15.52 -1.10
C THR A 88 -3.64 -15.00 -2.12
N GLN A 89 -4.01 -15.83 -3.10
CA GLN A 89 -4.93 -15.40 -4.17
C GLN A 89 -6.31 -14.98 -3.63
N LYS A 90 -6.78 -15.63 -2.55
CA LYS A 90 -8.05 -15.30 -1.85
C LYS A 90 -8.06 -13.88 -1.26
N ASP A 91 -6.89 -13.34 -0.93
CA ASP A 91 -6.73 -12.01 -0.35
C ASP A 91 -6.49 -10.94 -1.42
N GLN A 92 -6.43 -11.31 -2.72
CA GLN A 92 -6.29 -10.38 -3.85
C GLN A 92 -7.64 -9.83 -4.28
N GLY A 93 -8.38 -9.23 -3.34
CA GLY A 93 -9.71 -8.67 -3.58
C GLY A 93 -9.81 -7.24 -3.07
N MET A 94 -10.39 -6.35 -3.89
CA MET A 94 -10.63 -4.95 -3.50
C MET A 94 -11.47 -4.86 -2.22
N GLN A 95 -12.46 -5.73 -2.06
CA GLN A 95 -13.30 -5.77 -0.85
C GLN A 95 -12.49 -6.08 0.41
N GLN A 96 -11.54 -7.03 0.34
CA GLN A 96 -10.68 -7.38 1.47
C GLN A 96 -9.83 -6.18 1.92
N VAL A 97 -9.19 -5.50 0.95
CA VAL A 97 -8.39 -4.31 1.22
C VAL A 97 -9.26 -3.19 1.82
N MET A 98 -10.44 -2.95 1.25
CA MET A 98 -11.39 -1.94 1.76
C MET A 98 -11.85 -2.21 3.19
N MET A 99 -12.12 -3.47 3.55
CA MET A 99 -12.49 -3.84 4.93
C MET A 99 -11.34 -3.56 5.91
N SER A 100 -10.11 -3.91 5.54
CA SER A 100 -8.92 -3.64 6.36
C SER A 100 -8.64 -2.14 6.49
N LEU A 101 -8.81 -1.36 5.42
CA LEU A 101 -8.68 0.11 5.43
C LEU A 101 -9.74 0.76 6.33
N ALA A 102 -10.99 0.29 6.26
CA ALA A 102 -12.05 0.75 7.15
C ALA A 102 -11.74 0.44 8.64
N ARG A 103 -11.08 -0.69 8.92
CA ARG A 103 -10.68 -1.09 10.28
C ARG A 103 -9.57 -0.21 10.86
N ILE A 104 -8.57 0.17 10.08
CA ILE A 104 -7.51 1.09 10.56
C ILE A 104 -8.00 2.54 10.65
N GLY A 105 -9.03 2.89 9.86
CA GLY A 105 -9.67 4.18 9.89
C GLY A 105 -8.83 5.31 9.28
N PRO A 106 -9.25 6.57 9.46
CA PRO A 106 -8.55 7.73 8.92
C PRO A 106 -7.20 7.98 9.60
N ALA A 107 -6.36 8.81 8.97
CA ALA A 107 -5.23 9.43 9.66
C ALA A 107 -5.72 10.22 10.89
N ARG A 108 -5.08 10.00 12.03
CA ARG A 108 -5.45 10.63 13.31
C ARG A 108 -4.75 11.98 13.43
N ALA A 109 -5.45 12.97 13.94
CA ALA A 109 -4.88 14.28 14.25
C ALA A 109 -4.30 14.25 15.67
N GLY A 110 -3.09 13.71 15.84
CA GLY A 110 -2.28 13.84 17.05
C GLY A 110 -2.10 12.55 17.87
N GLY A 111 -0.84 12.26 18.20
CA GLY A 111 -0.37 11.16 19.04
C GLY A 111 1.16 11.00 18.95
N SER A 112 1.82 10.58 20.02
CA SER A 112 3.29 10.45 20.08
C SER A 112 3.84 9.20 19.36
N GLU A 113 3.00 8.21 19.05
CA GLU A 113 3.39 6.98 18.33
C GLU A 113 3.49 7.19 16.80
N GLU A 114 3.20 8.40 16.32
CA GLU A 114 2.98 8.70 14.89
C GLU A 114 4.24 9.21 14.17
N GLU A 115 5.33 9.46 14.90
CA GLU A 115 6.57 10.04 14.35
C GLU A 115 7.30 9.08 13.39
N TYR A 116 6.96 7.79 13.41
CA TYR A 116 7.61 6.74 12.62
C TYR A 116 6.65 5.88 11.78
N GLU A 117 5.39 6.28 11.58
CA GLU A 117 4.39 5.49 10.80
C GLU A 117 4.94 5.10 9.42
N LEU A 118 5.56 6.05 8.71
CA LEU A 118 6.18 5.79 7.41
C LEU A 118 7.33 4.79 7.50
N MET A 119 8.21 4.94 8.49
CA MET A 119 9.38 4.07 8.66
C MET A 119 8.97 2.64 8.99
N HIS A 120 7.98 2.47 9.87
CA HIS A 120 7.37 1.17 10.14
C HIS A 120 6.75 0.58 8.87
N GLY A 121 6.01 1.38 8.10
CA GLY A 121 5.43 0.96 6.82
C GLY A 121 6.45 0.47 5.81
N LEU A 122 7.60 1.15 5.71
CA LEU A 122 8.70 0.75 4.82
C LEU A 122 9.39 -0.53 5.31
N SER A 123 9.61 -0.68 6.63
CA SER A 123 10.15 -1.92 7.20
C SER A 123 9.22 -3.11 6.93
N THR A 124 7.94 -2.95 7.26
CA THR A 124 6.92 -3.98 6.99
C THR A 124 6.82 -4.28 5.49
N ALA A 125 6.99 -3.30 4.61
CA ALA A 125 7.00 -3.54 3.17
C ALA A 125 8.16 -4.45 2.71
N ILE A 126 9.35 -4.28 3.29
CA ILE A 126 10.50 -5.14 3.01
C ILE A 126 10.24 -6.55 3.57
N GLU A 127 9.78 -6.64 4.81
CA GLU A 127 9.47 -7.91 5.48
C GLU A 127 8.48 -8.74 4.63
N VAL A 128 7.37 -8.13 4.21
CA VAL A 128 6.39 -8.87 3.41
C VAL A 128 6.90 -9.18 2.00
N LEU A 129 7.82 -8.39 1.42
CA LEU A 129 8.46 -8.74 0.15
C LEU A 129 9.34 -9.99 0.26
N CYS A 130 9.92 -10.27 1.43
CA CYS A 130 10.70 -11.48 1.68
C CYS A 130 9.82 -12.75 1.71
N GLU A 131 8.53 -12.63 2.04
CA GLU A 131 7.60 -13.75 2.02
C GLU A 131 7.40 -14.29 0.59
N PRO A 132 7.47 -15.61 0.35
CA PRO A 132 7.16 -16.19 -0.95
C PRO A 132 5.65 -16.09 -1.25
N SER A 133 5.30 -15.85 -2.52
CA SER A 133 3.94 -16.09 -2.99
C SER A 133 3.66 -17.60 -3.10
N GLU A 134 2.38 -17.98 -3.22
CA GLU A 134 1.97 -19.38 -3.39
C GLU A 134 2.69 -20.03 -4.59
N ILE A 135 2.71 -19.36 -5.74
CA ILE A 135 3.41 -19.84 -6.94
C ILE A 135 4.93 -19.89 -6.78
N GLN A 136 5.54 -18.94 -6.03
CA GLN A 136 6.97 -19.01 -5.72
C GLN A 136 7.29 -20.19 -4.81
N HIS A 137 6.42 -20.46 -3.83
CA HIS A 137 6.56 -21.59 -2.91
C HIS A 137 6.43 -22.92 -3.65
N GLU A 138 5.41 -23.09 -4.50
CA GLU A 138 5.22 -24.28 -5.33
C GLU A 138 6.41 -24.56 -6.24
N LEU A 139 6.97 -23.55 -6.91
CA LEU A 139 8.14 -23.72 -7.77
C LEU A 139 9.38 -24.14 -6.97
N ARG A 140 9.57 -23.58 -5.76
CA ARG A 140 10.69 -23.94 -4.87
C ARG A 140 10.59 -25.37 -4.36
N THR A 141 9.38 -25.88 -4.11
CA THR A 141 9.16 -27.23 -3.57
C THR A 141 8.98 -28.28 -4.65
N SER A 142 8.84 -27.89 -5.93
CA SER A 142 8.74 -28.83 -7.04
C SER A 142 10.02 -29.69 -7.15
N LEU A 143 9.89 -30.97 -7.53
CA LEU A 143 11.02 -31.89 -7.70
C LEU A 143 11.80 -31.69 -9.02
N SER A 144 11.63 -30.53 -9.68
CA SER A 144 12.27 -30.23 -10.97
C SER A 144 13.70 -29.70 -10.79
N GLU A 145 14.59 -29.96 -11.74
CA GLU A 145 15.98 -29.43 -11.73
C GLU A 145 16.02 -27.88 -11.76
N THR A 146 14.91 -27.21 -12.12
CA THR A 146 14.77 -25.75 -12.13
C THR A 146 14.42 -25.12 -10.78
N SER A 147 14.17 -25.93 -9.74
CA SER A 147 13.65 -25.48 -8.43
C SER A 147 14.60 -24.62 -7.61
N HIS A 148 15.90 -24.65 -7.91
CA HIS A 148 16.92 -23.99 -7.08
C HIS A 148 17.08 -22.48 -7.31
N ASN A 149 16.49 -21.90 -8.36
CA ASN A 149 16.73 -20.50 -8.75
C ASN A 149 15.44 -19.70 -8.98
N VAL A 150 14.56 -19.66 -7.98
CA VAL A 150 13.39 -18.78 -7.97
C VAL A 150 13.81 -17.41 -7.43
N LEU A 151 14.01 -16.45 -8.33
CA LEU A 151 14.37 -15.08 -7.93
C LEU A 151 13.16 -14.36 -7.34
N ASN A 152 13.34 -13.85 -6.12
CA ASN A 152 12.35 -13.03 -5.45
C ASN A 152 12.57 -11.55 -5.79
N ARG A 153 11.68 -10.98 -6.61
CA ARG A 153 11.68 -9.56 -6.98
C ARG A 153 10.33 -8.94 -6.67
N GLY A 154 10.33 -7.63 -6.45
CA GLY A 154 9.10 -6.88 -6.21
C GLY A 154 9.28 -5.39 -6.43
N ARG A 155 8.22 -4.64 -6.14
CA ARG A 155 8.15 -3.19 -6.21
C ARG A 155 7.53 -2.65 -4.94
N ILE A 156 8.06 -1.56 -4.40
CA ILE A 156 7.40 -0.76 -3.36
C ILE A 156 6.91 0.53 -4.00
N ILE A 157 5.65 0.89 -3.77
CA ILE A 157 5.05 2.19 -4.11
C ILE A 157 4.70 2.85 -2.79
N CYS A 158 5.32 3.99 -2.49
CA CYS A 158 5.08 4.70 -1.24
C CYS A 158 4.31 6.00 -1.51
N LEU A 159 3.18 6.19 -0.83
CA LEU A 159 2.40 7.42 -0.84
C LEU A 159 2.63 8.16 0.49
N THR A 160 3.45 9.20 0.44
CA THR A 160 3.83 10.00 1.62
C THR A 160 4.06 11.47 1.23
N ALA A 161 4.21 12.33 2.25
CA ALA A 161 4.52 13.74 2.10
C ALA A 161 6.03 13.96 2.32
N ILE A 162 6.71 14.37 1.26
CA ILE A 162 8.15 14.67 1.32
C ILE A 162 8.35 16.13 1.72
N LYS A 163 9.21 16.35 2.72
CA LYS A 163 9.57 17.69 3.24
C LYS A 163 10.72 18.32 2.45
N SER A 164 11.66 17.52 1.96
CA SER A 164 12.84 17.98 1.22
C SER A 164 13.53 16.82 0.49
N GLU A 165 14.43 17.14 -0.45
CA GLU A 165 15.34 16.18 -1.08
C GLU A 165 16.22 15.43 -0.06
N GLY A 166 16.60 16.09 1.03
CA GLY A 166 17.33 15.46 2.12
C GLY A 166 16.51 14.34 2.78
N HIS A 167 15.21 14.57 2.97
CA HIS A 167 14.30 13.57 3.51
C HIS A 167 14.19 12.34 2.60
N ILE A 168 14.12 12.53 1.27
CA ILE A 168 14.12 11.42 0.31
C ILE A 168 15.36 10.54 0.50
N ARG A 169 16.55 11.14 0.51
CA ARG A 169 17.81 10.40 0.65
C ARG A 169 17.88 9.63 1.97
N THR A 170 17.36 10.18 3.06
CA THR A 170 17.26 9.47 4.34
C THR A 170 16.35 8.23 4.22
N LEU A 171 15.17 8.37 3.62
CA LEU A 171 14.25 7.25 3.42
C LEU A 171 14.85 6.16 2.52
N GLU A 172 15.51 6.54 1.43
CA GLU A 172 16.22 5.61 0.54
C GLU A 172 17.33 4.86 1.26
N GLY A 173 18.13 5.57 2.07
CA GLY A 173 19.19 4.98 2.89
C GLY A 173 18.64 3.95 3.87
N CYS A 174 17.62 4.31 4.65
CA CYS A 174 17.01 3.38 5.60
C CYS A 174 16.38 2.17 4.92
N LEU A 175 15.73 2.35 3.76
CA LEU A 175 15.16 1.25 2.98
C LEU A 175 16.26 0.30 2.46
N MET A 176 17.38 0.86 1.98
CA MET A 176 18.52 0.08 1.52
C MET A 176 19.12 -0.74 2.67
N ASP A 177 19.31 -0.13 3.83
CA ASP A 177 19.86 -0.81 5.01
C ASP A 177 18.95 -1.96 5.47
N ALA A 178 17.64 -1.72 5.56
CA ALA A 178 16.67 -2.75 5.89
C ALA A 178 16.66 -3.87 4.84
N LEU A 179 16.70 -3.55 3.55
CA LEU A 179 16.75 -4.54 2.47
C LEU A 179 18.01 -5.42 2.57
N MET A 180 19.17 -4.82 2.78
CA MET A 180 20.42 -5.56 2.98
C MET A 180 20.37 -6.46 4.21
N HIS A 181 19.78 -5.98 5.30
CA HIS A 181 19.62 -6.75 6.54
C HIS A 181 18.71 -7.97 6.32
N HIS A 182 17.52 -7.78 5.74
CA HIS A 182 16.58 -8.86 5.47
C HIS A 182 17.10 -9.87 4.44
N ASN A 183 17.85 -9.44 3.42
CA ASN A 183 18.49 -10.36 2.48
C ASN A 183 19.53 -11.26 3.17
N LYS A 184 20.28 -10.74 4.15
CA LYS A 184 21.22 -11.56 4.94
C LYS A 184 20.48 -12.60 5.78
N LEU A 185 19.38 -12.23 6.43
CA LEU A 185 18.55 -13.15 7.22
C LEU A 185 17.91 -14.24 6.34
N ALA A 186 17.39 -13.85 5.17
CA ALA A 186 16.80 -14.79 4.22
C ALA A 186 17.83 -15.83 3.72
N ALA A 187 19.07 -15.39 3.44
CA ALA A 187 20.14 -16.29 3.03
C ALA A 187 20.56 -17.30 4.12
N GLN A 188 20.33 -16.98 5.40
CA GLN A 188 20.60 -17.88 6.54
C GLN A 188 19.46 -18.86 6.82
N THR A 189 18.25 -18.58 6.35
CA THR A 189 17.07 -19.45 6.56
C THR A 189 16.89 -20.50 5.46
N ASP A 190 17.58 -20.33 4.33
CA ASP A 190 17.62 -21.28 3.21
C ASP A 190 18.74 -22.35 3.36
N THR A 191 19.51 -22.33 4.47
CA THR A 191 20.48 -23.37 4.88
C THR A 191 19.94 -24.22 6.03
#